data_AF-A0A7R9VJ88-F1
#
_entry.id   AF-A0A7R9VJ88-F1
#
_cell.length_a   1.000
_cell.length_b   1.000
_cell.length_c   1.000
_cell.angle_alpha   90.00
_cell.angle_beta   90.00
_cell.angle_gamma   90.00
#
_symmetry.space_group_name_H-M   'P 1'
#
loop_
_entity.id
_entity.type
_entity.pdbx_description
1 polymer ?
#
loop_
_entity_poly.entity_id
_entity_poly.type
_entity_poly.pdbx_seq_one_letter_code
_entity_poly.pdbx_strand_id
1 'polypeptide(L)'
;FLQTKFTSLDGQDPENVPYDKSADLEDQVKQSFKASLTNLRTSYLDSLVLHSPMRTHEDTMRVWRVFESFVDDEKVRSLGISNCYDLAKLTKIYDEARIKPSVLQNRFYTKSGFDAGLRQFCQAKGMKYQSFW
;
A
#
# COMPACT_ATOMS: atom_id res chain seq x y z
N PHE A 1 -14.68 -6.85 6.52
CA PHE A 1 -13.38 -6.67 5.86
C PHE A 1 -13.37 -5.34 5.13
N LEU A 2 -12.69 -4.33 5.68
CA LEU A 2 -12.55 -2.99 5.13
C LEU A 2 -11.10 -2.77 4.69
N GLN A 3 -10.90 -2.51 3.40
CA GLN A 3 -9.61 -2.20 2.79
C GLN A 3 -9.69 -0.85 2.07
N THR A 4 -8.73 0.01 2.31
CA THR A 4 -8.56 1.27 1.55
C THR A 4 -7.09 1.45 1.14
N LYS A 5 -6.80 2.55 0.43
CA LYS A 5 -5.46 2.83 -0.09
C LYS A 5 -4.98 4.24 0.26
N PHE A 6 -3.66 4.37 0.37
CA PHE A 6 -2.98 5.66 0.20
C PHE A 6 -2.48 5.76 -1.25
N THR A 7 -2.78 6.88 -1.91
CA THR A 7 -2.26 7.20 -3.24
C THR A 7 -1.35 8.42 -3.11
N SER A 8 -0.19 8.40 -3.75
CA SER A 8 0.74 9.54 -3.81
C SER A 8 0.11 10.73 -4.52
N LEU A 9 0.60 11.95 -4.25
CA LEU A 9 0.06 13.18 -4.84
C LEU A 9 0.01 13.14 -6.38
N ASP A 10 1.01 12.56 -7.02
CA ASP A 10 1.09 12.42 -8.48
C ASP A 10 0.20 11.31 -9.07
N GLY A 11 -0.42 10.49 -8.21
CA GLY A 11 -1.42 9.49 -8.60
C GLY A 11 -2.85 9.89 -8.26
N GLN A 12 -3.07 11.03 -7.59
CA GLN A 12 -4.41 11.51 -7.24
C GLN A 12 -5.07 12.27 -8.41
N ASP A 13 -6.40 12.34 -8.38
CA ASP A 13 -7.13 13.39 -9.07
C ASP A 13 -6.74 14.75 -8.46
N PRO A 14 -6.17 15.69 -9.24
CA PRO A 14 -5.74 17.00 -8.72
C PRO A 14 -6.85 17.79 -8.03
N GLU A 15 -8.12 17.58 -8.40
CA GLU A 15 -9.27 18.27 -7.84
C GLU A 15 -9.80 17.63 -6.56
N ASN A 16 -9.34 16.42 -6.20
CA ASN A 16 -9.88 15.64 -5.10
C ASN A 16 -8.78 14.96 -4.26
N VAL A 17 -7.81 15.75 -3.79
CA VAL A 17 -6.75 15.25 -2.91
C VAL A 17 -7.22 15.26 -1.45
N PRO A 18 -7.17 14.12 -0.72
CA PRO A 18 -7.72 14.01 0.64
C PRO A 18 -6.76 14.50 1.75
N TYR A 19 -5.74 15.28 1.40
CA TYR A 19 -4.70 15.79 2.30
C TYR A 19 -4.08 17.07 1.72
N ASP A 20 -3.37 17.82 2.56
CA ASP A 20 -2.63 19.02 2.16
C ASP A 20 -1.48 18.65 1.20
N LYS A 21 -1.52 19.20 -0.01
CA LYS A 21 -0.53 18.97 -1.07
C LYS A 21 0.87 19.48 -0.71
N SER A 22 0.96 20.42 0.24
CA SER A 22 2.20 21.06 0.68
C SER A 22 2.82 20.42 1.93
N ALA A 23 2.08 19.55 2.61
CA ALA A 23 2.58 18.80 3.76
C ALA A 23 3.72 17.86 3.36
N ASP A 24 4.55 17.47 4.33
CA ASP A 24 5.53 16.42 4.11
C ASP A 24 4.86 15.07 3.81
N LEU A 25 5.64 14.13 3.27
CA LEU A 25 5.10 12.86 2.80
C LEU A 25 4.43 12.06 3.93
N GLU A 26 5.03 12.05 5.12
CA GLU A 26 4.52 11.34 6.28
C GLU A 26 3.17 11.91 6.75
N ASP A 27 3.02 13.23 6.76
CA ASP A 27 1.78 13.91 7.13
C ASP A 27 0.70 13.75 6.06
N GLN A 28 1.06 13.75 4.77
CA GLN A 28 0.11 13.38 3.70
C GLN A 28 -0.48 11.99 3.94
N VAL A 29 0.34 11.01 4.32
CA VAL A 29 -0.10 9.65 4.65
C VAL A 29 -1.05 9.63 5.85
N LYS A 30 -0.70 10.32 6.95
CA LYS A 30 -1.55 10.41 8.15
C LYS A 30 -2.88 11.10 7.87
N GLN A 31 -2.87 12.19 7.12
CA GLN A 31 -4.08 12.93 6.74
C GLN A 31 -4.99 12.08 5.85
N SER A 32 -4.42 11.41 4.84
CA SER A 32 -5.16 10.46 3.97
C SER A 32 -5.81 9.33 4.77
N PHE A 33 -5.08 8.76 5.74
CA PHE A 33 -5.58 7.71 6.62
C PHE A 33 -6.75 8.20 7.48
N LYS A 34 -6.61 9.38 8.11
CA LYS A 34 -7.68 10.02 8.89
C LYS A 34 -8.93 10.32 8.05
N ALA A 35 -8.75 10.82 6.83
CA ALA A 35 -9.85 11.05 5.90
C ALA A 35 -10.58 9.74 5.57
N SER A 36 -9.82 8.65 5.33
CA SER A 36 -10.41 7.31 5.09
C SER A 36 -11.25 6.83 6.27
N LEU A 37 -10.73 6.91 7.51
CA LEU A 37 -11.48 6.53 8.71
C LEU A 37 -12.77 7.33 8.88
N THR A 38 -12.70 8.64 8.63
CA THR A 38 -13.86 9.56 8.71
C THR A 38 -14.92 9.17 7.68
N ASN A 39 -14.52 8.99 6.42
CA ASN A 39 -15.44 8.66 5.32
C ASN A 39 -16.08 7.28 5.50
N LEU A 40 -15.31 6.31 5.99
CA LEU A 40 -15.79 4.95 6.26
C LEU A 40 -16.51 4.82 7.61
N ARG A 41 -16.54 5.88 8.43
CA ARG A 41 -17.16 5.93 9.77
C ARG A 41 -16.70 4.79 10.67
N THR A 42 -15.41 4.53 10.66
CA THR A 42 -14.76 3.46 11.43
C THR A 42 -13.54 4.01 12.17
N SER A 43 -13.13 3.33 13.24
CA SER A 43 -11.91 3.62 13.99
C SER A 43 -10.73 2.76 13.58
N TYR A 44 -10.93 1.77 12.69
CA TYR A 44 -9.89 0.85 12.24
C TYR A 44 -10.11 0.38 10.79
N LEU A 45 -9.06 -0.16 10.18
CA LEU A 45 -9.10 -0.87 8.89
C LEU A 45 -8.61 -2.32 9.04
N ASP A 46 -9.18 -3.23 8.27
CA ASP A 46 -8.65 -4.58 8.16
C ASP A 46 -7.38 -4.61 7.29
N SER A 47 -7.29 -3.75 6.27
CA SER A 47 -6.13 -3.66 5.39
C SER A 47 -5.90 -2.23 4.88
N LEU A 48 -4.65 -1.75 4.94
CA LEU A 48 -4.22 -0.52 4.30
C LEU A 48 -3.19 -0.83 3.22
N VAL A 49 -3.45 -0.38 1.99
CA VAL A 49 -2.63 -0.71 0.82
C VAL A 49 -1.97 0.55 0.25
N LEU A 50 -0.66 0.49 0.01
CA LEU A 50 0.03 1.51 -0.76
C LEU A 50 -0.36 1.32 -2.24
N HIS A 51 -0.99 2.33 -2.85
CA HIS A 51 -1.61 2.17 -4.18
C HIS A 51 -0.60 1.81 -5.29
N SER A 52 0.61 2.34 -5.21
CA SER A 52 1.74 2.02 -6.08
C SER A 52 3.05 2.27 -5.31
N PRO A 53 4.17 1.59 -5.62
CA PRO A 53 5.48 2.05 -5.16
C PRO A 53 5.67 3.54 -5.45
N MET A 54 6.27 4.27 -4.51
CA MET A 54 6.60 5.68 -4.70
C MET A 54 7.68 5.83 -5.78
N ARG A 55 7.96 7.07 -6.20
CA ARG A 55 9.01 7.36 -7.21
C ARG A 55 10.36 6.78 -6.84
N THR A 56 10.71 6.84 -5.56
CA THR A 56 11.94 6.28 -5.02
C THR A 56 11.64 5.15 -4.05
N HIS A 57 12.59 4.22 -3.92
CA HIS A 57 12.53 3.17 -2.90
C HIS A 57 12.54 3.78 -1.49
N GLU A 58 13.32 4.84 -1.29
CA GLU A 58 13.39 5.55 -0.01
C GLU A 58 12.03 6.12 0.40
N ASP A 59 11.34 6.84 -0.49
CA ASP A 59 10.00 7.36 -0.23
C ASP A 59 8.99 6.23 0.00
N THR A 60 9.12 5.12 -0.73
CA THR A 60 8.29 3.93 -0.49
C THR A 60 8.44 3.44 0.95
N MET A 61 9.68 3.36 1.45
CA MET A 61 9.94 2.93 2.82
C MET A 61 9.60 3.99 3.86
N ARG A 62 9.63 5.29 3.53
CA ARG A 62 9.10 6.36 4.40
C ARG A 62 7.60 6.20 4.61
N VAL A 63 6.84 6.00 3.53
CA VAL A 63 5.40 5.69 3.61
C VAL A 63 5.16 4.40 4.38
N TRP A 64 5.95 3.35 4.10
CA TRP A 64 5.79 2.06 4.77
C TRP A 64 5.99 2.17 6.29
N ARG A 65 6.99 2.92 6.76
CA ARG A 65 7.20 3.15 8.21
C ARG A 65 6.02 3.85 8.88
N VAL A 66 5.35 4.78 8.19
CA VAL A 66 4.11 5.39 8.70
C VAL A 66 2.99 4.36 8.74
N PHE A 67 2.84 3.52 7.72
CA PHE A 67 1.88 2.42 7.73
C PHE A 67 2.11 1.46 8.90
N GLU A 68 3.37 1.12 9.18
CA GLU A 68 3.74 0.26 10.30
C GLU A 68 3.30 0.86 11.64
N SER A 69 3.44 2.18 11.82
CA SER A 69 2.96 2.85 13.04
C SER A 69 1.45 2.71 13.25
N PHE A 70 0.65 2.69 12.17
CA PHE A 70 -0.79 2.47 12.29
C PHE A 70 -1.15 1.04 12.70
N VAL A 71 -0.28 0.07 12.45
CA VAL A 71 -0.44 -1.30 12.94
C VAL A 71 -0.06 -1.38 14.41
N ASP A 72 1.04 -0.74 14.80
CA ASP A 72 1.46 -0.67 16.21
C ASP A 72 0.38 0.01 17.08
N ASP A 73 -0.32 1.00 16.54
CA ASP A 73 -1.46 1.70 17.19
C ASP A 73 -2.79 0.91 17.12
N GLU A 74 -2.77 -0.33 16.62
CA GLU A 74 -3.94 -1.21 16.43
C GLU A 74 -5.05 -0.62 15.53
N LYS A 75 -4.72 0.39 14.72
CA LYS A 75 -5.66 1.04 13.78
C LYS A 75 -5.75 0.33 12.43
N VAL A 76 -4.73 -0.43 12.07
CA VAL A 76 -4.67 -1.22 10.83
C VAL A 76 -4.23 -2.64 11.17
N ARG A 77 -4.97 -3.65 10.70
CA ARG A 77 -4.62 -5.05 10.98
C ARG A 77 -3.58 -5.64 10.02
N SER A 78 -3.56 -5.17 8.78
CA SER A 78 -2.67 -5.72 7.76
C SER A 78 -2.27 -4.67 6.73
N LEU A 79 -1.07 -4.82 6.17
CA LEU A 79 -0.52 -3.91 5.16
C LEU A 79 -0.41 -4.61 3.81
N GLY A 80 -0.52 -3.84 2.74
CA GLY A 80 -0.33 -4.35 1.39
C GLY A 80 0.24 -3.32 0.44
N ILE A 81 0.61 -3.78 -0.75
CA ILE A 81 1.06 -2.92 -1.85
C ILE A 81 0.30 -3.30 -3.12
N SER A 82 -0.01 -2.30 -3.92
CA SER A 82 -0.69 -2.45 -5.20
C SER A 82 0.22 -1.99 -6.34
N ASN A 83 -0.08 -2.42 -7.56
CA ASN A 83 0.64 -2.01 -8.77
C ASN A 83 2.17 -2.19 -8.70
N CYS A 84 2.63 -3.23 -8.01
CA CYS A 84 4.04 -3.59 -7.93
C CYS A 84 4.29 -4.79 -8.83
N TYR A 85 4.71 -4.52 -10.06
CA TYR A 85 4.94 -5.54 -11.10
C TYR A 85 6.41 -6.01 -11.19
N ASP A 86 7.29 -5.44 -10.36
CA ASP A 86 8.70 -5.75 -10.33
C ASP A 86 9.02 -6.60 -9.08
N LEU A 87 9.41 -7.85 -9.32
CA LEU A 87 9.72 -8.80 -8.26
C LEU A 87 10.90 -8.35 -7.39
N ALA A 88 11.92 -7.70 -7.97
CA ALA A 88 13.08 -7.24 -7.22
C ALA A 88 12.68 -6.10 -6.27
N LYS A 89 11.84 -5.17 -6.73
CA LYS A 89 11.29 -4.09 -5.87
C LYS A 89 10.44 -4.65 -4.74
N LEU A 90 9.52 -5.57 -5.05
CA LEU A 90 8.69 -6.20 -4.02
C LEU A 90 9.54 -6.95 -2.98
N THR A 91 10.54 -7.69 -3.44
CA THR A 91 11.47 -8.42 -2.55
C THR A 91 12.21 -7.45 -1.64
N LYS A 92 12.73 -6.35 -2.17
CA LYS A 92 13.45 -5.34 -1.38
C LYS A 92 12.55 -4.69 -0.32
N ILE A 93 11.32 -4.31 -0.68
CA ILE A 93 10.32 -3.79 0.26
C ILE A 93 10.02 -4.83 1.34
N TYR A 94 9.78 -6.08 0.94
CA TYR A 94 9.51 -7.18 1.86
C TYR A 94 10.64 -7.37 2.86
N ASP A 95 11.89 -7.37 2.40
CA ASP A 95 13.04 -7.64 3.26
C ASP A 95 13.29 -6.50 4.26
N GLU A 96 13.16 -5.24 3.82
CA GLU A 96 13.36 -4.05 4.67
C GLU A 96 12.19 -3.73 5.63
N ALA A 97 10.96 -4.13 5.29
CA ALA A 97 9.79 -3.90 6.13
C ALA A 97 9.88 -4.66 7.46
N ARG A 98 9.62 -4.01 8.59
CA ARG A 98 9.42 -4.68 9.88
C ARG A 98 8.10 -5.44 9.89
N ILE A 99 7.02 -4.78 9.45
CA ILE A 99 5.71 -5.43 9.26
C ILE A 99 5.57 -5.77 7.78
N LYS A 100 5.64 -7.07 7.48
CA LYS A 100 5.70 -7.58 6.11
C LYS A 100 4.41 -7.23 5.35
N PRO A 101 4.50 -6.89 4.04
CA PRO A 101 3.32 -6.79 3.21
C PRO A 101 2.61 -8.15 3.22
N SER A 102 1.32 -8.14 3.53
CA SER A 102 0.47 -9.33 3.57
C SER A 102 -0.32 -9.53 2.27
N VAL A 103 -0.39 -8.48 1.45
CA VAL A 103 -1.15 -8.45 0.20
C VAL A 103 -0.31 -7.82 -0.91
N LEU A 104 -0.29 -8.45 -2.08
CA LEU A 104 0.06 -7.83 -3.35
C LEU A 104 -1.22 -7.71 -4.19
N GLN A 105 -1.60 -6.49 -4.56
CA GLN A 105 -2.79 -6.24 -5.36
C GLN A 105 -2.40 -5.76 -6.78
N ASN A 106 -2.59 -6.59 -7.80
CA ASN A 106 -2.18 -6.25 -9.17
C ASN A 106 -3.30 -6.54 -10.17
N ARG A 107 -3.25 -5.84 -11.30
CA ARG A 107 -4.13 -6.14 -12.42
C ARG A 107 -3.78 -7.52 -12.97
N PHE A 108 -4.77 -8.33 -13.31
CA PHE A 108 -4.54 -9.68 -13.86
C PHE A 108 -4.74 -9.72 -15.36
N TYR A 109 -3.66 -9.66 -16.14
CA TYR A 109 -3.73 -9.54 -17.60
C TYR A 109 -2.56 -10.20 -18.32
N THR A 110 -2.78 -10.63 -19.57
CA THR A 110 -1.86 -11.44 -20.38
C THR A 110 -0.48 -10.82 -20.56
N LYS A 111 -0.38 -9.51 -20.79
CA LYS A 111 0.90 -8.83 -21.03
C LYS A 111 1.85 -8.87 -19.83
N SER A 112 1.34 -9.07 -18.61
CA SER A 112 2.16 -9.28 -17.40
C SER A 112 2.66 -10.73 -17.25
N GLY A 113 2.27 -11.64 -18.14
CA GLY A 113 2.46 -13.07 -17.92
C GLY A 113 1.66 -13.59 -16.72
N PHE A 114 0.56 -12.93 -16.38
CA PHE A 114 -0.29 -13.24 -15.22
C PHE A 114 0.48 -13.26 -13.90
N ASP A 115 1.51 -12.40 -13.80
CA ASP A 115 2.32 -12.21 -12.60
C ASP A 115 2.87 -13.52 -12.02
N ALA A 116 3.22 -14.51 -12.86
CA ALA A 116 3.57 -15.86 -12.42
C ALA A 116 4.66 -15.87 -11.32
N GLY A 117 5.75 -15.12 -11.53
CA GLY A 117 6.83 -15.02 -10.54
C GLY A 117 6.41 -14.30 -9.25
N LEU A 118 5.60 -13.25 -9.35
CA LEU A 118 5.07 -12.51 -8.19
C LEU A 118 4.09 -13.36 -7.39
N ARG A 119 3.24 -14.17 -8.05
CA ARG A 119 2.34 -15.11 -7.39
C ARG A 119 3.10 -16.20 -6.66
N GLN A 120 4.15 -16.76 -7.26
CA GLN A 120 5.03 -17.71 -6.59
C GLN A 120 5.71 -17.09 -5.37
N PHE A 121 6.22 -15.86 -5.50
CA PHE A 121 6.80 -15.12 -4.37
C PHE A 121 5.78 -14.91 -3.25
N CYS A 122 4.57 -14.45 -3.58
CA CYS A 122 3.49 -14.25 -2.61
C CYS A 122 3.18 -15.56 -1.87
N GLN A 123 3.02 -16.67 -2.59
CA GLN A 123 2.78 -17.98 -2.00
C GLN A 123 3.91 -18.39 -1.04
N ALA A 124 5.17 -18.24 -1.44
CA ALA A 124 6.33 -18.60 -0.64
C ALA A 124 6.49 -17.75 0.64
N LYS A 125 6.03 -16.49 0.59
CA LYS A 125 6.11 -15.54 1.72
C LYS A 125 4.82 -15.46 2.55
N GLY A 126 3.81 -16.28 2.24
CA GLY A 126 2.50 -16.23 2.91
C GLY A 126 1.68 -14.98 2.62
N MET A 127 2.00 -14.26 1.54
CA MET A 127 1.24 -13.10 1.07
C MET A 127 0.05 -13.56 0.21
N LYS A 128 -1.04 -12.81 0.28
CA LYS A 128 -2.20 -12.99 -0.61
C LYS A 128 -2.01 -12.17 -1.88
N TYR A 129 -2.07 -12.83 -3.03
CA TYR A 129 -2.18 -12.14 -4.30
C TYR A 129 -3.65 -11.82 -4.58
N GLN A 130 -3.99 -10.52 -4.69
CA GLN A 130 -5.34 -10.03 -4.97
C GLN A 130 -5.39 -9.45 -6.38
N SER A 131 -6.08 -10.11 -7.30
CA SER A 131 -6.26 -9.60 -8.67
C SER A 131 -7.36 -8.54 -8.76
N PHE A 132 -7.20 -7.56 -9.65
CA PHE A 132 -8.28 -6.70 -10.15
C PHE A 132 -8.21 -6.56 -11.68
N TRP A 133 -9.22 -5.91 -12.28
CA TRP A 133 -9.35 -5.70 -13.72
C TRP A 133 -9.16 -4.24 -14.12
#